data_AF-A0A814C709-F1
#
_entry.id   AF-A0A814C709-F1
#
_cell.length_a   1.000
_cell.length_b   1.000
_cell.length_c   1.000
_cell.angle_alpha   90.00
_cell.angle_beta   90.00
_cell.angle_gamma   90.00
#
_symmetry.space_group_name_H-M   'P 1'
#
loop_
_entity.id
_entity.type
_entity.pdbx_description
1 polymer ?
#
loop_
_entity_poly.entity_id
_entity_poly.type
_entity_poly.pdbx_seq_one_letter_code
_entity_poly.pdbx_strand_id
1 'polypeptide(L)'
;MAATLVKPPNSTYTFASQPKAVQQLQGQRQKFRQAPVDSQDESNIYGNIMYDRRVIRGNTYALHTLPANAQPDPIEVQRQQEAKRRAIARRKAREQIRTRTPEPVHDRRNVDVQTELYLEELSDRIEEADVDVQTDAFLDRPPSPLFIPQSTGKDVSTQIEDGDLFDFDLEVKPIVETLVGKTVEQALIEVAEEEELAEIREQQREYEELRNAELIELQRLEEQERRLRAEKDRRMQQAKESLQAEQDVAQKIAARAFAKAYLQNLVPSVFNNLRENGYFYDPVEHEIETSFMPWLMNKTLSHVNQLVLGRTILDSIIRDVVNQRIDDYEKLADTLKQVIEGAVDMGTSTGDVVLNTDRHDEAPVNTNDEGETNVSALPTDDILDERDEDQANAEEETGAEQ
;
A
#
# COMPACT_ATOMS: atom_id res chain seq x y z
N MET A 1 3.17 -21.56 0.89
CA MET A 1 4.28 -20.58 0.97
C MET A 1 5.50 -21.14 0.23
N ALA A 2 6.28 -20.31 -0.47
CA ALA A 2 7.43 -20.78 -1.25
C ALA A 2 8.69 -20.90 -0.39
N ALA A 3 9.31 -22.09 -0.35
CA ALA A 3 10.59 -22.32 0.33
C ALA A 3 11.76 -22.04 -0.63
N THR A 4 12.46 -20.93 -0.42
CA THR A 4 13.62 -20.51 -1.21
C THR A 4 14.91 -21.20 -0.72
N LEU A 5 15.38 -22.20 -1.47
CA LEU A 5 16.66 -22.86 -1.19
C LEU A 5 17.84 -22.04 -1.72
N VAL A 6 18.47 -21.28 -0.82
CA VAL A 6 19.72 -20.55 -1.05
C VAL A 6 20.87 -21.54 -1.32
N LYS A 7 21.67 -21.28 -2.35
CA LYS A 7 22.79 -22.14 -2.77
C LYS A 7 24.14 -21.47 -2.43
N PRO A 8 25.04 -22.12 -1.66
CA PRO A 8 26.37 -21.56 -1.39
C PRO A 8 27.30 -21.72 -2.61
N PRO A 9 28.24 -20.78 -2.84
CA PRO A 9 29.25 -20.88 -3.90
C PRO A 9 30.45 -21.74 -3.48
N ASN A 10 31.12 -22.32 -4.47
CA ASN A 10 32.40 -23.06 -4.37
C ASN A 10 32.38 -24.37 -3.54
N SER A 11 31.69 -25.38 -4.08
CA SER A 11 31.96 -26.79 -3.73
C SER A 11 32.90 -27.42 -4.77
N THR A 12 34.06 -27.90 -4.31
CA THR A 12 34.98 -28.72 -5.11
C THR A 12 34.30 -30.01 -5.53
N TYR A 13 34.43 -30.41 -6.81
CA TYR A 13 33.76 -31.58 -7.37
C TYR A 13 34.25 -32.88 -6.70
N THR A 14 33.49 -33.38 -5.73
CA THR A 14 33.77 -34.63 -5.01
C THR A 14 32.85 -35.73 -5.54
N PHE A 15 33.37 -36.57 -6.43
CA PHE A 15 32.65 -37.75 -6.92
C PHE A 15 32.76 -38.91 -5.90
N ALA A 16 31.66 -39.20 -5.21
CA ALA A 16 31.55 -40.35 -4.31
C ALA A 16 30.40 -41.25 -4.75
N SER A 17 30.72 -42.38 -5.41
CA SER A 17 29.75 -43.44 -5.71
C SER A 17 29.84 -44.54 -4.66
N GLN A 18 28.72 -44.87 -4.01
CA GLN A 18 28.63 -46.09 -3.21
C GLN A 18 28.79 -47.32 -4.11
N PRO A 19 29.46 -48.40 -3.67
CA PRO A 19 29.69 -49.59 -4.47
C PRO A 19 28.38 -50.36 -4.69
N LYS A 20 27.68 -50.04 -5.79
CA LYS A 20 26.48 -50.76 -6.21
C LYS A 20 26.91 -52.00 -7.01
N ALA A 21 26.58 -53.19 -6.51
CA ALA A 21 26.88 -54.43 -7.19
C ALA A 21 26.28 -54.43 -8.61
N VAL A 22 27.08 -54.80 -9.61
CA VAL A 22 26.61 -54.96 -10.99
C VAL A 22 25.66 -56.16 -11.00
N GLN A 23 24.36 -55.89 -11.02
CA GLN A 23 23.37 -56.89 -11.40
C GLN A 23 23.71 -57.34 -12.82
N GLN A 24 24.29 -58.53 -12.94
CA GLN A 24 24.59 -59.15 -14.21
C GLN A 24 23.26 -59.32 -14.94
N LEU A 25 23.10 -58.58 -16.03
CA LEU A 25 21.92 -58.65 -16.87
C LEU A 25 21.86 -60.06 -17.47
N GLN A 26 21.03 -60.93 -16.88
CA GLN A 26 20.82 -62.31 -17.31
C GLN A 26 20.12 -62.27 -18.68
N GLY A 27 20.95 -62.21 -19.73
CA GLY A 27 20.51 -62.00 -21.10
C GLY A 27 21.43 -62.75 -22.07
N GLN A 28 21.29 -64.07 -22.08
CA GLN A 28 21.75 -64.97 -23.16
C GLN A 28 23.22 -64.82 -23.61
N ARG A 29 24.15 -65.30 -22.77
CA ARG A 29 25.42 -65.88 -23.26
C ARG A 29 25.40 -67.39 -23.02
N GLN A 30 25.16 -68.14 -24.09
CA GLN A 30 25.18 -69.61 -24.07
C GLN A 30 26.55 -70.13 -23.61
N LYS A 31 26.55 -71.16 -22.74
CA LYS A 31 27.76 -71.88 -22.34
C LYS A 31 27.85 -73.21 -23.12
N PHE A 32 29.06 -73.57 -23.51
CA PHE A 32 29.37 -74.67 -24.43
C PHE A 32 29.24 -76.08 -23.83
N ARG A 33 29.04 -77.06 -24.73
CA ARG A 33 29.69 -78.38 -24.72
C ARG A 33 29.79 -78.82 -26.19
N GLN A 34 30.96 -78.84 -26.83
CA GLN A 34 32.01 -79.88 -26.90
C GLN A 34 33.25 -79.23 -27.59
N ALA A 35 34.49 -79.72 -27.58
CA ALA A 35 35.25 -80.81 -26.92
C ALA A 35 36.76 -80.40 -26.94
N PRO A 36 37.72 -81.11 -26.28
CA PRO A 36 39.07 -80.56 -26.07
C PRO A 36 40.06 -80.88 -27.20
N VAL A 37 40.98 -79.94 -27.47
CA VAL A 37 42.32 -80.22 -28.04
C VAL A 37 43.32 -79.24 -27.43
N ASP A 38 44.48 -79.74 -27.03
CA ASP A 38 45.55 -78.96 -26.41
C ASP A 38 46.27 -78.03 -27.40
N SER A 39 46.67 -76.84 -26.93
CA SER A 39 47.91 -76.14 -27.32
C SER A 39 48.11 -74.94 -26.38
N GLN A 40 49.25 -74.92 -25.67
CA GLN A 40 49.68 -73.75 -24.91
C GLN A 40 50.27 -72.72 -25.88
N ASP A 41 49.76 -71.49 -25.85
CA ASP A 41 50.53 -70.29 -26.22
C ASP A 41 49.84 -69.05 -25.64
N GLU A 42 50.50 -68.37 -24.69
CA GLU A 42 50.01 -67.09 -24.17
C GLU A 42 50.20 -65.98 -25.22
N SER A 43 49.17 -65.78 -26.04
CA SER A 43 49.01 -64.55 -26.80
C SER A 43 47.80 -63.79 -26.27
N ASN A 44 48.07 -62.67 -25.59
CA ASN A 44 47.04 -61.74 -25.14
C ASN A 44 46.17 -61.34 -26.34
N ILE A 45 44.89 -61.73 -26.34
CA ILE A 45 43.93 -61.33 -27.36
C ILE A 45 43.62 -59.85 -27.13
N TYR A 46 44.46 -58.99 -27.70
CA TYR A 46 44.24 -57.54 -27.70
C TYR A 46 42.89 -57.27 -28.37
N GLY A 47 41.92 -56.80 -27.57
CA GLY A 47 40.60 -56.43 -28.06
C GLY A 47 40.76 -55.40 -29.18
N ASN A 48 40.36 -55.75 -30.39
CA ASN A 48 40.63 -54.93 -31.56
C ASN A 48 39.95 -53.57 -31.39
N ILE A 49 40.77 -52.54 -31.14
CA ILE A 49 40.37 -51.14 -30.92
C ILE A 49 39.42 -50.69 -32.05
N MET A 50 39.62 -51.27 -33.24
CA MET A 50 38.67 -51.62 -34.32
C MET A 50 37.16 -51.43 -34.03
N TYR A 51 36.68 -51.96 -32.91
CA TYR A 51 35.25 -52.05 -32.59
C TYR A 51 34.89 -51.58 -31.17
N ASP A 52 35.84 -50.98 -30.43
CA ASP A 52 35.54 -50.40 -29.12
C ASP A 52 34.74 -49.10 -29.27
N ARG A 53 33.52 -49.09 -28.71
CA ARG A 53 32.59 -47.96 -28.72
C ARG A 53 33.10 -46.77 -27.88
N ARG A 54 34.13 -46.97 -27.04
CA ARG A 54 34.81 -45.92 -26.29
C ARG A 54 35.80 -45.13 -27.14
N VAL A 55 36.28 -45.70 -28.24
CA VAL A 55 37.33 -45.10 -29.09
C VAL A 55 36.68 -44.39 -30.27
N ILE A 56 36.43 -43.09 -30.09
CA ILE A 56 35.85 -42.20 -31.10
C ILE A 56 36.90 -41.97 -32.20
N ARG A 57 36.63 -42.46 -33.42
CA ARG A 57 37.47 -42.21 -34.59
C ARG A 57 36.84 -41.12 -35.46
N GLY A 58 37.46 -39.94 -35.46
CA GLY A 58 37.00 -38.79 -36.22
C GLY A 58 37.58 -37.49 -35.64
N ASN A 59 37.27 -36.38 -36.30
CA ASN A 59 37.66 -35.06 -35.82
C ASN A 59 36.82 -34.65 -34.59
N THR A 60 37.46 -34.39 -33.45
CA THR A 60 36.77 -34.10 -32.19
C THR A 60 36.04 -32.76 -32.16
N TYR A 61 36.34 -31.85 -33.09
CA TYR A 61 35.66 -30.55 -33.23
C TYR A 61 34.18 -30.64 -33.65
N ALA A 62 33.72 -31.78 -34.18
CA ALA A 62 32.32 -32.00 -34.55
C ALA A 62 31.49 -32.67 -33.42
N LEU A 63 32.06 -32.86 -32.23
CA LEU A 63 31.32 -33.37 -31.09
C LEU A 63 30.40 -32.26 -30.54
N HIS A 64 29.15 -32.23 -31.00
CA HIS A 64 28.13 -31.34 -30.44
C HIS A 64 27.73 -31.85 -29.05
N THR A 65 28.55 -31.51 -28.04
CA THR A 65 28.27 -31.75 -26.63
C THR A 65 27.14 -30.84 -26.19
N LEU A 66 25.91 -31.23 -26.49
CA LEU A 66 24.73 -30.62 -25.88
C LEU A 66 24.87 -30.74 -24.35
N PRO A 67 24.66 -29.65 -23.59
CA PRO A 67 24.65 -29.72 -22.14
C PRO A 67 23.53 -30.66 -21.68
N ALA A 68 23.72 -31.34 -20.55
CA ALA A 68 22.82 -32.41 -20.07
C ALA A 68 21.36 -31.98 -19.79
N ASN A 69 21.04 -30.68 -19.92
CA ASN A 69 19.70 -30.10 -19.78
C ASN A 69 19.07 -29.67 -21.13
N ALA A 70 19.75 -29.86 -22.26
CA ALA A 70 19.16 -29.59 -23.57
C ALA A 70 18.15 -30.69 -23.91
N GLN A 71 16.86 -30.40 -23.71
CA GLN A 71 15.78 -31.22 -24.26
C GLN A 71 15.94 -31.29 -25.79
N PRO A 72 16.12 -32.46 -26.40
CA PRO A 72 16.20 -32.58 -27.85
C PRO A 72 14.85 -32.20 -28.46
N ASP A 73 14.86 -31.42 -29.53
CA ASP A 73 13.62 -31.00 -30.21
C ASP A 73 12.71 -32.20 -30.50
N PRO A 74 11.40 -32.11 -30.18
CA PRO A 74 10.50 -33.27 -30.25
C PRO A 74 10.43 -33.88 -31.66
N ILE A 75 10.66 -33.06 -32.70
CA ILE A 75 10.72 -33.45 -34.11
C ILE A 75 11.92 -34.39 -34.37
N GLU A 76 13.08 -34.13 -33.78
CA GLU A 76 14.28 -34.94 -33.99
C GLU A 76 14.20 -36.28 -33.24
N VAL A 77 13.60 -36.27 -32.04
CA VAL A 77 13.29 -37.49 -31.28
C VAL A 77 12.30 -38.38 -32.06
N GLN A 78 11.24 -37.79 -32.59
CA GLN A 78 10.24 -38.50 -33.39
C GLN A 78 10.86 -39.10 -34.66
N ARG A 79 11.71 -38.34 -35.38
CA ARG A 79 12.47 -38.84 -36.54
C ARG A 79 13.38 -40.01 -36.20
N GLN A 80 14.07 -39.98 -35.06
CA GLN A 80 14.91 -41.10 -34.62
C GLN A 80 14.10 -42.35 -34.22
N GLN A 81 12.94 -42.17 -33.59
CA GLN A 81 12.03 -43.27 -33.27
C GLN A 81 11.43 -43.90 -34.54
N GLU A 82 11.02 -43.08 -35.51
CA GLU A 82 10.52 -43.53 -36.81
C GLU A 82 11.60 -44.30 -37.60
N ALA A 83 12.83 -43.78 -37.67
CA ALA A 83 13.95 -44.46 -38.31
C ALA A 83 14.25 -45.84 -37.68
N LYS A 84 14.20 -45.94 -36.34
CA LYS A 84 14.30 -47.23 -35.62
C LYS A 84 13.14 -48.17 -35.97
N ARG A 85 11.90 -47.66 -35.99
CA ARG A 85 10.69 -48.43 -36.38
C ARG A 85 10.82 -48.97 -37.82
N ARG A 86 11.25 -48.13 -38.77
CA ARG A 86 11.45 -48.49 -40.18
C ARG A 86 12.57 -49.52 -40.37
N ALA A 87 13.66 -49.42 -39.60
CA ALA A 87 14.73 -50.42 -39.62
C ALA A 87 14.27 -51.79 -39.09
N ILE A 88 13.50 -51.81 -38.00
CA ILE A 88 12.91 -53.05 -37.43
C ILE A 88 11.90 -53.66 -38.41
N ALA A 89 11.03 -52.86 -39.02
CA ALA A 89 10.07 -53.31 -40.03
C ALA A 89 10.79 -53.91 -41.25
N ARG A 90 11.86 -53.27 -41.75
CA ARG A 90 12.66 -53.80 -42.88
C ARG A 90 13.36 -55.12 -42.54
N ARG A 91 13.81 -55.30 -41.29
CA ARG A 91 14.35 -56.59 -40.82
C ARG A 91 13.27 -57.68 -40.80
N LYS A 92 12.12 -57.39 -40.19
CA LYS A 92 10.99 -58.34 -40.08
C LYS A 92 10.42 -58.73 -41.45
N ALA A 93 10.34 -57.79 -42.40
CA ALA A 93 9.97 -58.07 -43.78
C ALA A 93 11.00 -58.97 -44.50
N ARG A 94 12.30 -58.78 -44.27
CA ARG A 94 13.36 -59.63 -44.84
C ARG A 94 13.35 -61.05 -44.25
N GLU A 95 12.93 -61.19 -43.00
CA GLU A 95 12.70 -62.49 -42.34
C GLU A 95 11.44 -63.19 -42.89
N GLN A 96 10.39 -62.44 -43.25
CA GLN A 96 9.15 -62.99 -43.85
C GLN A 96 9.29 -63.38 -45.33
N ILE A 97 10.14 -62.69 -46.10
CA ILE A 97 10.37 -62.99 -47.54
C ILE A 97 11.31 -64.19 -47.73
N ARG A 98 12.09 -64.56 -46.71
CA ARG A 98 12.84 -65.83 -46.73
C ARG A 98 11.89 -66.99 -46.44
N THR A 99 11.55 -67.75 -47.48
CA THR A 99 11.03 -69.11 -47.32
C THR A 99 11.99 -69.91 -46.44
N ARG A 100 11.50 -70.36 -45.28
CA ARG A 100 12.34 -70.99 -44.25
C ARG A 100 12.60 -72.44 -44.65
N THR A 101 13.84 -72.75 -45.03
CA THR A 101 14.33 -74.13 -45.12
C THR A 101 14.06 -74.82 -43.78
N PRO A 102 13.49 -76.05 -43.75
CA PRO A 102 13.21 -76.74 -42.49
C PRO A 102 14.50 -76.97 -41.69
N GLU A 103 14.36 -77.01 -40.37
CA GLU A 103 15.52 -77.13 -39.47
C GLU A 103 16.20 -78.49 -39.64
N PRO A 104 17.55 -78.57 -39.52
CA PRO A 104 18.26 -79.82 -39.66
C PRO A 104 17.83 -80.82 -38.58
N VAL A 105 17.59 -82.07 -38.99
CA VAL A 105 17.41 -83.20 -38.05
C VAL A 105 18.68 -83.34 -37.20
N HIS A 106 18.53 -83.71 -35.91
CA HIS A 106 19.66 -83.86 -35.00
C HIS A 106 20.79 -84.73 -35.58
N ASP A 107 22.02 -84.30 -35.29
CA ASP A 107 23.29 -84.81 -35.84
C ASP A 107 23.47 -84.76 -37.37
N ARG A 108 22.65 -83.97 -38.08
CA ARG A 108 22.88 -83.61 -39.50
C ARG A 108 22.98 -82.10 -39.69
N ARG A 109 23.72 -81.69 -40.73
CA ARG A 109 23.82 -80.29 -41.17
C ARG A 109 23.28 -80.18 -42.58
N ASN A 110 22.45 -79.17 -42.83
CA ASN A 110 22.00 -78.85 -44.19
C ASN A 110 23.19 -78.28 -44.97
N VAL A 111 23.33 -78.70 -46.24
CA VAL A 111 24.35 -78.22 -47.18
C VAL A 111 23.61 -77.68 -48.40
N ASP A 112 24.03 -76.52 -48.90
CA ASP A 112 23.44 -75.93 -50.10
C ASP A 112 23.89 -76.73 -51.33
N VAL A 113 22.93 -77.32 -52.03
CA VAL A 113 23.12 -78.05 -53.31
C VAL A 113 22.67 -77.13 -54.44
N GLN A 114 23.34 -77.17 -55.60
CA GLN A 114 22.84 -76.51 -56.81
C GLN A 114 21.54 -77.18 -57.25
N THR A 115 20.40 -76.57 -56.90
CA THR A 115 19.06 -76.94 -57.34
C THR A 115 18.55 -76.04 -58.48
N GLU A 116 19.45 -75.34 -59.16
CA GLU A 116 19.14 -74.61 -60.39
C GLU A 116 19.01 -75.58 -61.56
N LEU A 117 18.06 -75.30 -62.46
CA LEU A 117 17.64 -76.23 -63.51
C LEU A 117 18.68 -76.33 -64.63
N TYR A 118 19.61 -77.27 -64.51
CA TYR A 118 20.57 -77.61 -65.58
C TYR A 118 20.02 -78.78 -66.41
N LEU A 119 19.44 -78.46 -67.58
CA LEU A 119 18.92 -79.44 -68.53
C LEU A 119 19.82 -79.48 -69.77
N GLU A 120 20.24 -80.69 -70.14
CA GLU A 120 20.94 -80.99 -71.39
C GLU A 120 19.97 -81.81 -72.26
N GLU A 121 19.55 -81.27 -73.41
CA GLU A 121 18.55 -81.92 -74.27
C GLU A 121 19.18 -83.07 -75.07
N LEU A 122 18.84 -84.33 -74.74
CA LEU A 122 19.11 -85.47 -75.62
C LEU A 122 18.10 -85.49 -76.77
N SER A 123 18.56 -85.14 -77.97
CA SER A 123 17.76 -85.09 -79.19
C SER A 123 17.77 -86.41 -79.97
N ASP A 124 17.16 -87.46 -79.41
CA ASP A 124 16.95 -88.72 -80.14
C ASP A 124 15.48 -89.17 -80.06
N ARG A 125 14.93 -89.61 -81.21
CA ARG A 125 13.51 -90.00 -81.33
C ARG A 125 13.40 -91.51 -81.41
N ILE A 126 12.65 -92.11 -80.49
CA ILE A 126 12.31 -93.53 -80.52
C ILE A 126 11.30 -93.77 -81.65
N GLU A 127 11.55 -94.77 -82.50
CA GLU A 127 10.64 -95.18 -83.56
C GLU A 127 9.52 -96.08 -83.00
N GLU A 128 8.27 -95.74 -83.31
CA GLU A 128 7.09 -96.57 -83.01
C GLU A 128 6.71 -97.37 -84.26
N ALA A 129 6.35 -98.64 -84.09
CA ALA A 129 6.02 -99.56 -85.18
C ALA A 129 4.62 -100.17 -84.98
N ASP A 130 3.70 -99.85 -85.89
CA ASP A 130 2.35 -100.40 -85.91
C ASP A 130 2.35 -101.85 -86.43
N VAL A 131 1.49 -102.70 -85.85
CA VAL A 131 1.32 -104.11 -86.23
C VAL A 131 -0.16 -104.44 -86.39
N ASP A 132 -0.60 -104.55 -87.65
CA ASP A 132 -1.96 -104.95 -88.02
C ASP A 132 -2.11 -106.48 -88.13
N VAL A 133 -3.25 -107.01 -87.70
CA VAL A 133 -3.61 -108.44 -87.81
C VAL A 133 -5.01 -108.60 -88.42
N GLN A 134 -5.18 -109.61 -89.28
CA GLN A 134 -6.23 -109.66 -90.30
C GLN A 134 -7.45 -110.54 -89.90
N THR A 135 -8.65 -109.93 -89.97
CA THR A 135 -10.00 -110.52 -90.26
C THR A 135 -10.56 -111.69 -89.43
N ASP A 136 -11.78 -111.49 -88.91
CA ASP A 136 -12.98 -112.12 -89.51
C ASP A 136 -14.22 -111.20 -89.38
N ALA A 137 -15.21 -111.35 -90.26
CA ALA A 137 -16.41 -110.52 -90.32
C ALA A 137 -17.50 -111.04 -89.36
N PHE A 138 -17.38 -110.69 -88.09
CA PHE A 138 -18.33 -111.12 -87.06
C PHE A 138 -19.73 -110.53 -87.30
N LEU A 139 -20.73 -111.40 -87.44
CA LEU A 139 -22.14 -111.01 -87.41
C LEU A 139 -22.49 -110.44 -86.03
N ASP A 140 -23.25 -109.34 -85.98
CA ASP A 140 -23.66 -108.68 -84.73
C ASP A 140 -24.44 -109.64 -83.82
N ARG A 141 -23.72 -110.24 -82.87
CA ARG A 141 -24.30 -110.93 -81.72
C ARG A 141 -25.00 -109.87 -80.87
N PRO A 142 -26.28 -110.02 -80.52
CA PRO A 142 -26.93 -109.06 -79.61
C PRO A 142 -26.09 -108.95 -78.33
N PRO A 143 -25.90 -107.74 -77.79
CA PRO A 143 -24.98 -107.53 -76.67
C PRO A 143 -25.38 -108.46 -75.53
N SER A 144 -24.45 -109.33 -75.13
CA SER A 144 -24.70 -110.26 -74.03
C SER A 144 -25.11 -109.46 -72.80
N PRO A 145 -26.23 -109.82 -72.13
CA PRO A 145 -26.75 -109.02 -71.03
C PRO A 145 -25.66 -108.81 -69.99
N LEU A 146 -25.48 -107.55 -69.57
CA LEU A 146 -24.50 -107.17 -68.56
C LEU A 146 -24.76 -108.01 -67.31
N PHE A 147 -23.78 -108.85 -66.96
CA PHE A 147 -23.82 -109.60 -65.71
C PHE A 147 -23.61 -108.63 -64.55
N ILE A 148 -24.72 -108.15 -63.98
CA ILE A 148 -24.73 -107.45 -62.71
C ILE A 148 -24.68 -108.53 -61.63
N PRO A 149 -23.55 -108.72 -60.91
CA PRO A 149 -23.50 -109.67 -59.82
C PRO A 149 -24.53 -109.26 -58.77
N GLN A 150 -25.32 -110.22 -58.29
CA GLN A 150 -26.23 -110.00 -57.18
C GLN A 150 -25.42 -109.56 -55.96
N SER A 151 -25.81 -108.46 -55.31
CA SER A 151 -25.07 -107.84 -54.21
C SER A 151 -25.07 -108.75 -52.97
N THR A 152 -24.12 -109.67 -52.91
CA THR A 152 -23.91 -110.59 -51.78
C THR A 152 -23.01 -109.95 -50.73
N GLY A 153 -23.52 -108.88 -50.12
CA GLY A 153 -23.02 -108.30 -48.88
C GLY A 153 -24.10 -108.39 -47.80
N LYS A 154 -23.71 -108.35 -46.52
CA LYS A 154 -24.65 -108.03 -45.44
C LYS A 154 -24.54 -106.54 -45.18
N ASP A 155 -25.58 -105.79 -45.53
CA ASP A 155 -25.62 -104.37 -45.22
C ASP A 155 -25.73 -104.19 -43.69
N VAL A 156 -24.81 -103.42 -43.13
CA VAL A 156 -24.77 -103.07 -41.70
C VAL A 156 -24.65 -101.56 -41.61
N SER A 157 -25.73 -100.90 -41.17
CA SER A 157 -25.69 -99.49 -40.78
C SER A 157 -25.25 -99.37 -39.32
N THR A 158 -24.21 -98.59 -39.06
CA THR A 158 -23.88 -98.11 -37.71
C THR A 158 -24.23 -96.64 -37.64
N GLN A 159 -25.07 -96.26 -36.68
CA GLN A 159 -25.43 -94.89 -36.37
C GLN A 159 -25.04 -94.59 -34.92
N ILE A 160 -24.52 -93.38 -34.70
CA ILE A 160 -24.23 -92.85 -33.37
C ILE A 160 -25.46 -92.03 -32.98
N GLU A 161 -26.08 -92.38 -31.85
CA GLU A 161 -27.27 -91.69 -31.35
C GLU A 161 -26.89 -90.48 -30.50
N ASP A 162 -27.83 -89.55 -30.32
CA ASP A 162 -27.62 -88.33 -29.52
C ASP A 162 -27.21 -88.67 -28.08
N GLY A 163 -25.95 -88.32 -27.74
CA GLY A 163 -25.36 -88.55 -26.41
C GLY A 163 -24.33 -89.69 -26.32
N ASP A 164 -24.19 -90.54 -27.34
CA ASP A 164 -23.29 -91.71 -27.32
C ASP A 164 -21.78 -91.33 -27.29
N LEU A 165 -21.43 -90.12 -27.74
CA LEU A 165 -20.06 -89.56 -27.69
C LEU A 165 -19.89 -88.40 -26.69
N PHE A 166 -20.83 -88.20 -25.76
CA PHE A 166 -20.77 -87.07 -24.82
C PHE A 166 -19.77 -87.32 -23.68
N ASP A 167 -18.66 -86.57 -23.67
CA ASP A 167 -17.74 -86.48 -22.53
C ASP A 167 -18.04 -85.23 -21.70
N PHE A 168 -18.64 -85.43 -20.54
CA PHE A 168 -18.96 -84.36 -19.58
C PHE A 168 -17.72 -83.57 -19.16
N ASP A 169 -16.60 -84.25 -18.91
CA ASP A 169 -15.38 -83.61 -18.42
C ASP A 169 -14.72 -82.77 -19.52
N LEU A 170 -14.98 -83.05 -20.80
CA LEU A 170 -14.55 -82.19 -21.91
C LEU A 170 -15.47 -80.97 -22.04
N GLU A 171 -16.79 -81.18 -22.11
CA GLU A 171 -17.76 -80.14 -22.46
C GLU A 171 -18.03 -79.14 -21.32
N VAL A 172 -17.88 -79.56 -20.06
CA VAL A 172 -18.10 -78.68 -18.90
C VAL A 172 -16.96 -77.67 -18.68
N LYS A 173 -15.75 -77.95 -19.20
CA LYS A 173 -14.56 -77.09 -19.03
C LYS A 173 -14.77 -75.63 -19.48
N PRO A 174 -15.20 -75.33 -20.72
CA PRO A 174 -15.43 -73.93 -21.14
C PRO A 174 -16.54 -73.23 -20.33
N ILE A 175 -17.55 -73.97 -19.84
CA ILE A 175 -18.61 -73.41 -19.00
C ILE A 175 -18.05 -73.01 -17.63
N VAL A 176 -17.28 -73.89 -16.99
CA VAL A 176 -16.65 -73.61 -15.68
C VAL A 176 -15.58 -72.54 -15.80
N GLU A 177 -14.74 -72.57 -16.84
CA GLU A 177 -13.71 -71.55 -17.10
C GLU A 177 -14.33 -70.16 -17.28
N THR A 178 -15.41 -70.04 -18.05
CA THR A 178 -16.08 -68.75 -18.24
C THR A 178 -16.85 -68.27 -17.01
N LEU A 179 -17.41 -69.17 -16.20
CA LEU A 179 -18.05 -68.80 -14.92
C LEU A 179 -17.01 -68.36 -13.89
N VAL A 180 -15.95 -69.13 -13.68
CA VAL A 180 -14.86 -68.78 -12.75
C VAL A 180 -14.18 -67.50 -13.18
N GLY A 181 -13.83 -67.37 -14.47
CA GLY A 181 -13.26 -66.15 -15.04
C GLY A 181 -14.11 -64.92 -14.75
N LYS A 182 -15.40 -64.93 -15.11
CA LYS A 182 -16.31 -63.81 -14.84
C LYS A 182 -16.47 -63.48 -13.36
N THR A 183 -16.59 -64.50 -12.48
CA THR A 183 -16.73 -64.25 -11.04
C THR A 183 -15.46 -63.63 -10.44
N VAL A 184 -14.27 -64.04 -10.89
CA VAL A 184 -13.00 -63.46 -10.43
C VAL A 184 -12.78 -62.06 -11.02
N GLU A 185 -13.10 -61.85 -12.29
CA GLU A 185 -13.03 -60.53 -12.93
C GLU A 185 -13.98 -59.52 -12.26
N GLN A 186 -15.24 -59.92 -12.01
CA GLN A 186 -16.22 -59.08 -11.32
C GLN A 186 -15.76 -58.74 -9.90
N ALA A 187 -15.36 -59.75 -9.11
CA ALA A 187 -14.88 -59.53 -7.74
C ALA A 187 -13.63 -58.62 -7.69
N LEU A 188 -12.73 -58.73 -8.66
CA LEU A 188 -11.55 -57.87 -8.74
C LEU A 188 -11.91 -56.41 -9.05
N ILE A 189 -12.91 -56.17 -9.90
CA ILE A 189 -13.41 -54.83 -10.22
C ILE A 189 -14.13 -54.23 -9.00
N GLU A 190 -15.00 -55.00 -8.34
CA GLU A 190 -15.73 -54.56 -7.15
C GLU A 190 -14.78 -54.17 -6.01
N VAL A 191 -13.76 -54.99 -5.71
CA VAL A 191 -12.76 -54.66 -4.68
C VAL A 191 -11.93 -53.42 -5.06
N ALA A 192 -11.55 -53.27 -6.33
CA ALA A 192 -10.81 -52.08 -6.77
C ALA A 192 -11.65 -50.79 -6.67
N GLU A 193 -12.96 -50.85 -6.98
CA GLU A 193 -13.89 -49.74 -6.80
C GLU A 193 -14.11 -49.42 -5.31
N GLU A 194 -14.22 -50.43 -4.44
CA GLU A 194 -14.31 -50.22 -2.99
C GLU A 194 -13.07 -49.54 -2.40
N GLU A 195 -11.86 -49.93 -2.83
CA GLU A 195 -10.60 -49.30 -2.42
C GLU A 195 -10.51 -47.85 -2.92
N GLU A 196 -10.85 -47.58 -4.20
CA GLU A 196 -10.87 -46.21 -4.75
C GLU A 196 -11.88 -45.31 -4.02
N LEU A 197 -13.09 -45.82 -3.74
CA LEU A 197 -14.10 -45.09 -2.99
C LEU A 197 -13.72 -44.88 -1.52
N ALA A 198 -12.93 -45.77 -0.91
CA ALA A 198 -12.41 -45.57 0.44
C ALA A 198 -11.37 -44.43 0.47
N GLU A 199 -10.41 -44.45 -0.45
CA GLU A 199 -9.37 -43.43 -0.62
C GLU A 199 -9.98 -42.05 -0.91
N ILE A 200 -10.92 -41.95 -1.86
CA ILE A 200 -11.60 -40.68 -2.17
C ILE A 200 -12.35 -40.12 -0.95
N ARG A 201 -13.01 -40.99 -0.17
CA ARG A 201 -13.68 -40.56 1.08
C ARG A 201 -12.68 -40.13 2.15
N GLU A 202 -11.47 -40.69 2.18
CA GLU A 202 -10.42 -40.26 3.10
C GLU A 202 -9.91 -38.87 2.77
N GLN A 203 -9.53 -38.66 1.51
CA GLN A 203 -9.10 -37.35 1.00
C GLN A 203 -10.18 -36.26 1.18
N GLN A 204 -11.47 -36.62 1.04
CA GLN A 204 -12.59 -35.71 1.33
C GLN A 204 -12.65 -35.34 2.82
N ARG A 205 -12.52 -36.30 3.74
CA ARG A 205 -12.50 -36.03 5.19
C ARG A 205 -11.33 -35.12 5.57
N GLU A 206 -10.12 -35.43 5.11
CA GLU A 206 -8.93 -34.60 5.38
C GLU A 206 -9.09 -33.17 4.86
N TYR A 207 -9.65 -33.01 3.65
CA TYR A 207 -9.92 -31.70 3.07
C TYR A 207 -10.99 -30.92 3.84
N GLU A 208 -12.07 -31.59 4.29
CA GLU A 208 -13.10 -30.96 5.11
C GLU A 208 -12.58 -30.56 6.49
N GLU A 209 -11.77 -31.40 7.14
CA GLU A 209 -11.11 -31.08 8.42
C GLU A 209 -10.18 -29.86 8.30
N LEU A 210 -9.31 -29.84 7.27
CA LEU A 210 -8.43 -28.71 6.99
C LEU A 210 -9.23 -27.43 6.72
N ARG A 211 -10.24 -27.50 5.82
CA ARG A 211 -11.09 -26.36 5.47
C ARG A 211 -11.86 -25.82 6.67
N ASN A 212 -12.33 -26.69 7.57
CA ASN A 212 -13.02 -26.28 8.79
C ASN A 212 -12.06 -25.61 9.78
N ALA A 213 -10.82 -26.12 9.91
CA ALA A 213 -9.78 -25.50 10.73
C ALA A 213 -9.39 -24.10 10.19
N GLU A 214 -9.16 -23.97 8.88
CA GLU A 214 -8.87 -22.70 8.21
C GLU A 214 -10.02 -21.69 8.40
N LEU A 215 -11.28 -22.12 8.28
CA LEU A 215 -12.46 -21.26 8.48
C LEU A 215 -12.54 -20.72 9.91
N ILE A 216 -12.25 -21.56 10.92
CA ILE A 216 -12.21 -21.14 12.32
C ILE A 216 -11.06 -20.17 12.59
N GLU A 217 -9.89 -20.38 11.99
CA GLU A 217 -8.76 -19.46 12.11
C GLU A 217 -9.07 -18.09 11.46
N LEU A 218 -9.65 -18.09 10.25
CA LEU A 218 -10.08 -16.87 9.56
C LEU A 218 -11.09 -16.07 10.39
N GLN A 219 -12.11 -16.72 10.96
CA GLN A 219 -13.07 -16.06 11.85
C GLN A 219 -12.38 -15.45 13.08
N ARG A 220 -11.38 -16.14 13.66
CA ARG A 220 -10.61 -15.63 14.80
C ARG A 220 -9.80 -14.38 14.42
N LEU A 221 -9.20 -14.36 13.23
CA LEU A 221 -8.43 -13.23 12.73
C LEU A 221 -9.32 -12.04 12.35
N GLU A 222 -10.47 -12.27 11.71
CA GLU A 222 -11.44 -11.24 11.37
C GLU A 222 -12.03 -10.57 12.63
N GLU A 223 -12.38 -11.36 13.65
CA GLU A 223 -12.83 -10.86 14.96
C GLU A 223 -11.76 -10.00 15.65
N GLN A 224 -10.47 -10.37 15.53
CA GLN A 224 -9.34 -9.58 16.03
C GLN A 224 -9.13 -8.29 15.24
N GLU A 225 -9.15 -8.34 13.90
CA GLU A 225 -9.01 -7.16 13.04
C GLU A 225 -10.16 -6.18 13.28
N ARG A 226 -11.40 -6.66 13.42
CA ARG A 226 -12.58 -5.83 13.74
C ARG A 226 -12.38 -5.04 15.03
N ARG A 227 -11.85 -5.68 16.08
CA ARG A 227 -11.57 -5.03 17.37
C ARG A 227 -10.47 -3.98 17.25
N LEU A 228 -9.35 -4.32 16.60
CA LEU A 228 -8.23 -3.40 16.37
C LEU A 228 -8.67 -2.19 15.53
N ARG A 229 -9.48 -2.41 14.50
CA ARG A 229 -10.03 -1.36 13.63
C ARG A 229 -10.97 -0.43 14.40
N ALA A 230 -11.90 -0.99 15.19
CA ALA A 230 -12.79 -0.18 16.03
C ALA A 230 -12.02 0.65 17.07
N GLU A 231 -10.96 0.10 17.68
CA GLU A 231 -10.11 0.83 18.62
C GLU A 231 -9.32 1.95 17.90
N LYS A 232 -8.71 1.65 16.75
CA LYS A 232 -8.02 2.64 15.90
C LYS A 232 -8.94 3.77 15.45
N ASP A 233 -10.15 3.46 15.01
CA ASP A 233 -11.13 4.46 14.55
C ASP A 233 -11.59 5.34 15.74
N ARG A 234 -11.79 4.76 16.93
CA ARG A 234 -12.06 5.50 18.18
C ARG A 234 -10.90 6.44 18.54
N ARG A 235 -9.64 5.95 18.48
CA ARG A 235 -8.44 6.77 18.74
C ARG A 235 -8.28 7.90 17.73
N MET A 236 -8.55 7.64 16.45
CA MET A 236 -8.49 8.65 15.40
C MET A 236 -9.54 9.75 15.61
N GLN A 237 -10.76 9.39 16.01
CA GLN A 237 -11.81 10.36 16.32
C GLN A 237 -11.44 11.21 17.54
N GLN A 238 -10.96 10.60 18.63
CA GLN A 238 -10.46 11.33 19.81
C GLN A 238 -9.31 12.30 19.47
N ALA A 239 -8.34 11.85 18.67
CA ALA A 239 -7.22 12.70 18.24
C ALA A 239 -7.69 13.87 17.37
N LYS A 240 -8.68 13.64 16.49
CA LYS A 240 -9.28 14.69 15.66
C LYS A 240 -10.04 15.73 16.48
N GLU A 241 -10.82 15.29 17.47
CA GLU A 241 -11.55 16.16 18.39
C GLU A 241 -10.59 17.00 19.24
N SER A 242 -9.54 16.37 19.78
CA SER A 242 -8.46 17.05 20.52
C SER A 242 -7.76 18.12 19.67
N LEU A 243 -7.41 17.79 18.42
CA LEU A 243 -6.78 18.72 17.48
C LEU A 243 -7.70 19.91 17.12
N GLN A 244 -9.01 19.67 16.97
CA GLN A 244 -9.98 20.74 16.74
C GLN A 244 -10.10 21.66 17.96
N ALA A 245 -10.18 21.09 19.17
CA ALA A 245 -10.20 21.86 20.41
C ALA A 245 -8.91 22.68 20.61
N GLU A 246 -7.74 22.11 20.30
CA GLU A 246 -6.45 22.80 20.32
C GLU A 246 -6.43 23.98 19.35
N GLN A 247 -6.88 23.79 18.11
CA GLN A 247 -6.98 24.88 17.11
C GLN A 247 -7.93 26.00 17.56
N ASP A 248 -9.09 25.65 18.11
CA ASP A 248 -10.04 26.63 18.66
C ASP A 248 -9.45 27.42 19.83
N VAL A 249 -8.73 26.74 20.74
CA VAL A 249 -8.06 27.38 21.88
C VAL A 249 -6.92 28.28 21.40
N ALA A 250 -6.10 27.81 20.46
CA ALA A 250 -5.03 28.60 19.86
C ALA A 250 -5.56 29.86 19.16
N GLN A 251 -6.66 29.75 18.40
CA GLN A 251 -7.34 30.90 17.78
C GLN A 251 -7.88 31.87 18.83
N LYS A 252 -8.52 31.40 19.90
CA LYS A 252 -9.01 32.24 21.01
C LYS A 252 -7.88 32.98 21.72
N ILE A 253 -6.75 32.30 21.96
CA ILE A 253 -5.55 32.90 22.56
C ILE A 253 -4.94 33.96 21.62
N ALA A 254 -4.80 33.64 20.32
CA ALA A 254 -4.28 34.57 19.32
C ALA A 254 -5.18 35.81 19.17
N ALA A 255 -6.51 35.64 19.12
CA ALA A 255 -7.47 36.73 19.07
C ALA A 255 -7.42 37.61 20.33
N ARG A 256 -7.30 37.02 21.52
CA ARG A 256 -7.11 37.75 22.79
C ARG A 256 -5.79 38.54 22.81
N ALA A 257 -4.70 37.93 22.35
CA ALA A 257 -3.39 38.57 22.28
C ALA A 257 -3.40 39.75 21.29
N PHE A 258 -3.97 39.55 20.10
CA PHE A 258 -4.17 40.58 19.09
C PHE A 258 -5.03 41.73 19.62
N ALA A 259 -6.18 41.44 20.23
CA ALA A 259 -7.06 42.44 20.81
C ALA A 259 -6.35 43.26 21.90
N LYS A 260 -5.58 42.60 22.79
CA LYS A 260 -4.78 43.30 23.82
C LYS A 260 -3.73 44.22 23.20
N ALA A 261 -2.95 43.74 22.22
CA ALA A 261 -1.92 44.53 21.55
C ALA A 261 -2.51 45.70 20.74
N TYR A 262 -3.68 45.52 20.13
CA TYR A 262 -4.41 46.57 19.42
C TYR A 262 -4.95 47.63 20.39
N LEU A 263 -5.67 47.22 21.44
CA LEU A 263 -6.21 48.11 22.48
C LEU A 263 -5.12 48.90 23.21
N GLN A 264 -3.98 48.28 23.48
CA GLN A 264 -2.84 48.93 24.14
C GLN A 264 -2.31 50.14 23.36
N ASN A 265 -2.42 50.13 22.03
CA ASN A 265 -2.01 51.25 21.17
C ASN A 265 -3.19 52.19 20.84
N LEU A 266 -4.40 51.64 20.67
CA LEU A 266 -5.60 52.42 20.35
C LEU A 266 -6.00 53.34 21.50
N VAL A 267 -5.98 52.86 22.76
CA VAL A 267 -6.43 53.66 23.90
C VAL A 267 -5.58 54.93 24.08
N PRO A 268 -4.24 54.89 24.18
CA PRO A 268 -3.43 56.12 24.26
C PRO A 268 -3.59 57.03 23.03
N SER A 269 -3.72 56.46 21.83
CA SER A 269 -3.91 57.22 20.59
C SER A 269 -5.23 58.01 20.60
N VAL A 270 -6.34 57.36 20.97
CA VAL A 270 -7.66 58.01 21.07
C VAL A 270 -7.68 59.03 22.21
N PHE A 271 -7.11 58.73 23.38
CA PHE A 271 -7.04 59.68 24.49
C PHE A 271 -6.19 60.91 24.14
N ASN A 272 -5.04 60.74 23.48
CA ASN A 272 -4.23 61.86 22.99
C ASN A 272 -4.99 62.67 21.95
N ASN A 273 -5.66 62.03 20.99
CA ASN A 273 -6.41 62.75 19.96
C ASN A 273 -7.62 63.52 20.53
N LEU A 274 -8.35 62.96 21.52
CA LEU A 274 -9.41 63.70 22.22
C LEU A 274 -8.85 64.88 23.03
N ARG A 275 -7.66 64.73 23.63
CA ARG A 275 -6.97 65.81 24.37
C ARG A 275 -6.48 66.91 23.44
N GLU A 276 -5.90 66.55 22.29
CA GLU A 276 -5.46 67.49 21.24
C GLU A 276 -6.64 68.25 20.62
N ASN A 277 -7.78 67.58 20.42
CA ASN A 277 -9.03 68.20 20.01
C ASN A 277 -9.75 68.97 21.14
N GLY A 278 -9.16 69.04 22.34
CA GLY A 278 -9.66 69.81 23.48
C GLY A 278 -10.82 69.18 24.26
N TYR A 279 -11.32 67.99 23.92
CA TYR A 279 -12.48 67.39 24.61
C TYR A 279 -12.24 67.06 26.09
N PHE A 280 -10.99 66.96 26.53
CA PHE A 280 -10.62 66.87 27.94
C PHE A 280 -10.17 68.25 28.45
N TYR A 281 -11.08 68.96 29.11
CA TYR A 281 -10.82 70.22 29.81
C TYR A 281 -10.52 69.96 31.29
N ASP A 282 -9.72 70.82 31.93
CA ASP A 282 -9.69 70.89 33.40
C ASP A 282 -11.00 71.58 33.87
N PRO A 283 -11.81 70.93 34.74
CA PRO A 283 -13.03 71.54 35.28
C PRO A 283 -12.77 72.89 35.95
N VAL A 284 -11.62 73.06 36.60
CA VAL A 284 -11.25 74.30 37.31
C VAL A 284 -10.91 75.41 36.32
N GLU A 285 -10.15 75.12 35.26
CA GLU A 285 -9.85 76.10 34.21
C GLU A 285 -11.13 76.55 33.49
N HIS A 286 -12.02 75.61 33.18
CA HIS A 286 -13.31 75.91 32.55
C HIS A 286 -14.25 76.71 33.47
N GLU A 287 -14.30 76.42 34.77
CA GLU A 287 -15.06 77.22 35.74
C GLU A 287 -14.48 78.64 35.89
N ILE A 288 -13.15 78.78 35.87
CA ILE A 288 -12.48 80.08 35.88
C ILE A 288 -12.84 80.88 34.61
N GLU A 289 -12.74 80.29 33.43
CA GLU A 289 -13.05 80.96 32.16
C GLU A 289 -14.53 81.34 32.04
N THR A 290 -15.45 80.44 32.41
CA THR A 290 -16.90 80.65 32.22
C THR A 290 -17.58 81.45 33.31
N SER A 291 -17.10 81.36 34.56
CA SER A 291 -17.78 81.94 35.72
C SER A 291 -16.96 83.04 36.40
N PHE A 292 -15.69 82.78 36.71
CA PHE A 292 -14.85 83.75 37.43
C PHE A 292 -14.45 84.94 36.55
N MET A 293 -13.98 84.71 35.32
CA MET A 293 -13.52 85.78 34.44
C MET A 293 -14.64 86.78 34.07
N PRO A 294 -15.87 86.36 33.71
CA PRO A 294 -16.99 87.29 33.51
C PRO A 294 -17.40 88.02 34.79
N TRP A 295 -17.38 87.34 35.95
CA TRP A 295 -17.66 87.97 37.24
C TRP A 295 -16.62 89.05 37.58
N LEU A 296 -15.33 88.75 37.42
CA LEU A 296 -14.22 89.67 37.67
C LEU A 296 -14.29 90.87 36.72
N MET A 297 -14.50 90.64 35.42
CA MET A 297 -14.63 91.71 34.42
C MET A 297 -15.86 92.60 34.69
N ASN A 298 -16.98 92.03 35.14
CA ASN A 298 -18.15 92.82 35.55
C ASN A 298 -17.86 93.62 36.84
N LYS A 299 -17.12 93.05 37.80
CA LYS A 299 -16.75 93.72 39.05
C LYS A 299 -15.77 94.88 38.82
N THR A 300 -14.76 94.70 37.96
CA THR A 300 -13.84 95.77 37.57
C THR A 300 -14.56 96.85 36.75
N LEU A 301 -15.41 96.47 35.79
CA LEU A 301 -16.26 97.40 35.04
C LEU A 301 -17.18 98.22 35.97
N SER A 302 -17.79 97.59 36.97
CA SER A 302 -18.59 98.26 37.98
C SER A 302 -17.78 99.28 38.79
N HIS A 303 -16.55 98.94 39.20
CA HIS A 303 -15.68 99.87 39.91
C HIS A 303 -15.20 101.03 39.02
N VAL A 304 -14.83 100.77 37.76
CA VAL A 304 -14.49 101.81 36.78
C VAL A 304 -15.69 102.74 36.55
N ASN A 305 -16.90 102.20 36.42
CA ASN A 305 -18.13 103.00 36.29
C ASN A 305 -18.40 103.85 37.55
N GLN A 306 -18.10 103.35 38.76
CA GLN A 306 -18.18 104.14 39.99
C GLN A 306 -17.14 105.27 40.01
N LEU A 307 -15.92 105.04 39.55
CA LEU A 307 -14.89 106.09 39.44
C LEU A 307 -15.24 107.14 38.37
N VAL A 308 -15.78 106.72 37.23
CA VAL A 308 -16.29 107.62 36.19
C VAL A 308 -17.47 108.45 36.73
N LEU A 309 -18.42 107.83 37.44
CA LEU A 309 -19.54 108.53 38.07
C LEU A 309 -19.08 109.51 39.17
N GLY A 310 -18.12 109.10 40.01
CA GLY A 310 -17.51 109.98 41.01
C GLY A 310 -16.81 111.18 40.37
N ARG A 311 -16.14 110.97 39.24
CA ARG A 311 -15.50 112.03 38.46
C ARG A 311 -16.52 112.96 37.81
N THR A 312 -17.61 112.45 37.22
CA THR A 312 -18.64 113.32 36.61
C THR A 312 -19.42 114.12 37.65
N ILE A 313 -19.66 113.56 38.85
CA ILE A 313 -20.24 114.29 39.99
C ILE A 313 -19.27 115.36 40.51
N LEU A 314 -17.96 115.04 40.61
CA LEU A 314 -16.94 116.03 40.98
C LEU A 314 -16.87 117.16 39.94
N ASP A 315 -16.86 116.83 38.65
CA ASP A 315 -16.85 117.81 37.56
C ASP A 315 -18.14 118.67 37.55
N SER A 316 -19.29 118.13 37.95
CA SER A 316 -20.51 118.94 38.14
C SER A 316 -20.46 119.84 39.37
N ILE A 317 -19.96 119.35 40.51
CA ILE A 317 -19.78 120.17 41.72
C ILE A 317 -18.78 121.31 41.47
N ILE A 318 -17.67 121.04 40.77
CA ILE A 318 -16.71 122.07 40.37
C ILE A 318 -17.40 123.11 39.47
N ARG A 319 -18.23 122.68 38.52
CA ARG A 319 -19.00 123.58 37.66
C ARG A 319 -19.99 124.45 38.45
N ASP A 320 -20.71 123.87 39.40
CA ASP A 320 -21.66 124.60 40.24
C ASP A 320 -20.97 125.61 41.17
N VAL A 321 -19.83 125.25 41.77
CA VAL A 321 -19.02 126.18 42.58
C VAL A 321 -18.42 127.30 41.74
N VAL A 322 -17.99 127.02 40.50
CA VAL A 322 -17.52 128.05 39.56
C VAL A 322 -18.66 128.99 39.18
N ASN A 323 -19.85 128.46 38.88
CA ASN A 323 -21.04 129.27 38.59
C ASN A 323 -21.45 130.15 39.79
N GLN A 324 -21.53 129.58 41.01
CA GLN A 324 -21.81 130.36 42.23
C GLN A 324 -20.80 131.48 42.46
N ARG A 325 -19.51 131.22 42.21
CA ARG A 325 -18.49 132.28 42.30
C ARG A 325 -18.67 133.35 41.23
N ILE A 326 -19.07 133.00 40.00
CA ILE A 326 -19.40 133.98 38.97
C ILE A 326 -20.57 134.84 39.42
N ASP A 327 -21.68 134.25 39.89
CA ASP A 327 -22.84 134.97 40.42
C ASP A 327 -22.45 135.88 41.60
N ASP A 328 -21.57 135.43 42.49
CA ASP A 328 -21.11 136.21 43.64
C ASP A 328 -20.13 137.34 43.23
N TYR A 329 -19.33 137.14 42.17
CA TYR A 329 -18.54 138.22 41.58
C TYR A 329 -19.42 139.24 40.84
N GLU A 330 -20.53 138.83 40.22
CA GLU A 330 -21.51 139.76 39.63
C GLU A 330 -22.21 140.58 40.72
N LYS A 331 -22.68 139.95 41.81
CA LYS A 331 -23.22 140.64 43.00
C LYS A 331 -22.18 141.56 43.65
N LEU A 332 -20.92 141.15 43.70
CA LEU A 332 -19.83 141.98 44.23
C LEU A 332 -19.54 143.18 43.30
N ALA A 333 -19.63 143.00 41.98
CA ALA A 333 -19.49 144.08 41.02
C ALA A 333 -20.64 145.09 41.11
N ASP A 334 -21.88 144.63 41.33
CA ASP A 334 -23.04 145.51 41.50
C ASP A 334 -23.06 146.21 42.87
N THR A 335 -22.62 145.55 43.94
CA THR A 335 -22.43 146.22 45.25
C THR A 335 -21.23 147.19 45.22
N LEU A 336 -20.15 146.89 44.49
CA LEU A 336 -19.05 147.85 44.27
C LEU A 336 -19.50 149.08 43.48
N LYS A 337 -20.38 148.95 42.47
CA LYS A 337 -21.01 150.11 41.82
C LYS A 337 -21.79 150.95 42.84
N GLN A 338 -22.61 150.32 43.69
CA GLN A 338 -23.39 151.04 44.72
C GLN A 338 -22.52 151.70 45.80
N VAL A 339 -21.40 151.08 46.20
CA VAL A 339 -20.47 151.65 47.19
C VAL A 339 -19.67 152.81 46.61
N ILE A 340 -19.29 152.76 45.33
CA ILE A 340 -18.61 153.87 44.64
C ILE A 340 -19.55 155.09 44.49
N GLU A 341 -20.85 154.88 44.34
CA GLU A 341 -21.86 155.97 44.34
C GLU A 341 -22.22 156.48 45.74
N GLY A 342 -21.93 155.73 46.82
CA GLY A 342 -22.39 156.02 48.18
C GLY A 342 -21.36 156.60 49.17
N ALA A 343 -20.05 156.54 48.87
CA ALA A 343 -18.98 156.80 49.85
C ALA A 343 -18.30 158.18 49.73
N VAL A 344 -19.06 159.23 49.42
CA VAL A 344 -18.63 160.64 49.62
C VAL A 344 -19.12 161.12 51.00
N ASP A 345 -18.58 160.55 52.09
CA ASP A 345 -18.41 161.29 53.36
C ASP A 345 -17.55 160.53 54.41
N MET A 346 -16.73 161.30 55.13
CA MET A 346 -16.20 161.09 56.49
C MET A 346 -15.62 159.71 56.93
N GLY A 347 -14.28 159.63 56.92
CA GLY A 347 -13.49 159.66 58.17
C GLY A 347 -13.30 158.40 59.06
N THR A 348 -12.03 157.97 59.17
CA THR A 348 -11.33 157.45 60.39
C THR A 348 -11.99 156.43 61.33
N SER A 349 -11.34 155.28 61.58
CA SER A 349 -10.93 154.86 62.95
C SER A 349 -10.10 153.55 62.96
N THR A 350 -9.22 153.45 63.96
CA THR A 350 -8.46 152.28 64.44
C THR A 350 -9.34 151.17 65.04
N GLY A 351 -8.82 149.92 65.11
CA GLY A 351 -9.34 148.86 65.99
C GLY A 351 -8.59 147.51 65.86
N ASP A 352 -7.93 147.06 66.94
CA ASP A 352 -7.34 145.71 67.10
C ASP A 352 -8.40 144.58 67.18
N VAL A 353 -7.97 143.30 67.11
CA VAL A 353 -8.09 142.30 68.21
C VAL A 353 -7.70 140.86 67.77
N VAL A 354 -6.65 140.33 68.42
CA VAL A 354 -6.45 138.97 69.03
C VAL A 354 -6.94 137.71 68.26
N LEU A 355 -6.09 136.80 67.77
CA LEU A 355 -5.30 135.71 68.45
C LEU A 355 -6.08 134.47 68.96
N ASN A 356 -5.64 133.28 68.49
CA ASN A 356 -5.59 131.92 69.09
C ASN A 356 -5.59 130.89 67.93
N THR A 357 -4.60 129.99 67.70
CA THR A 357 -4.10 128.85 68.52
C THR A 357 -5.22 127.84 68.82
N ASP A 358 -5.11 126.52 68.64
CA ASP A 358 -3.97 125.56 68.64
C ASP A 358 -4.21 124.42 67.62
N ARG A 359 -3.21 123.84 66.92
CA ARG A 359 -2.25 122.76 67.31
C ARG A 359 -2.84 121.39 67.68
N HIS A 360 -2.51 120.38 66.87
CA HIS A 360 -1.69 119.18 67.17
C HIS A 360 -1.64 118.32 65.88
N ASP A 361 -0.50 117.83 65.35
CA ASP A 361 0.53 116.92 65.91
C ASP A 361 -0.07 115.55 66.31
N GLU A 362 0.47 114.36 66.04
CA GLU A 362 1.61 113.83 65.26
C GLU A 362 1.29 112.32 65.04
N ALA A 363 1.38 111.75 63.82
CA ALA A 363 2.47 110.84 63.41
C ALA A 363 2.43 109.41 64.08
N PRO A 364 3.44 108.52 63.96
CA PRO A 364 3.76 107.72 62.75
C PRO A 364 3.98 106.19 63.00
N VAL A 365 4.66 105.49 62.06
CA VAL A 365 5.71 104.42 62.25
C VAL A 365 5.49 103.03 61.58
N ASN A 366 6.29 102.75 60.53
CA ASN A 366 7.04 101.51 60.13
C ASN A 366 6.39 100.08 60.13
N THR A 367 6.95 99.03 59.48
CA THR A 367 8.25 98.84 58.76
C THR A 367 8.13 97.77 57.65
N ASN A 368 9.16 97.71 56.80
CA ASN A 368 9.72 96.62 55.95
C ASN A 368 9.54 95.18 56.52
N ASP A 369 9.75 94.07 55.80
CA ASP A 369 10.80 93.79 54.79
C ASP A 369 10.58 92.45 54.01
N GLU A 370 11.33 92.24 52.91
CA GLU A 370 11.58 90.98 52.14
C GLU A 370 10.36 90.16 51.64
N GLY A 371 10.42 89.27 50.63
CA GLY A 371 11.50 88.82 49.74
C GLY A 371 10.92 87.89 48.63
N GLU A 372 11.67 87.61 47.57
CA GLU A 372 11.17 87.08 46.28
C GLU A 372 11.00 85.54 46.16
N THR A 373 10.14 85.13 45.20
CA THR A 373 10.18 83.87 44.40
C THR A 373 9.93 82.49 45.07
N ASN A 374 9.53 81.41 44.38
CA ASN A 374 8.65 81.16 43.20
C ASN A 374 8.43 79.61 43.07
N VAL A 375 7.39 79.15 42.34
CA VAL A 375 7.12 77.77 41.81
C VAL A 375 7.19 76.56 42.78
N SER A 376 6.08 75.81 43.02
CA SER A 376 5.52 74.69 42.21
C SER A 376 6.42 73.43 42.16
N ALA A 377 5.94 72.17 42.22
CA ALA A 377 4.57 71.62 42.21
C ALA A 377 4.51 70.23 42.92
N LEU A 378 3.29 69.70 43.05
CA LEU A 378 2.96 68.32 43.48
C LEU A 378 3.15 67.32 42.29
N PRO A 379 2.65 66.06 42.36
CA PRO A 379 3.18 64.92 43.10
C PRO A 379 3.44 63.70 42.16
N THR A 380 3.88 62.55 42.68
CA THR A 380 3.67 61.24 42.01
C THR A 380 3.69 60.08 43.01
N ASP A 381 2.79 59.13 42.78
CA ASP A 381 2.74 57.82 43.43
C ASP A 381 3.75 56.84 42.79
N ASP A 382 4.24 55.83 43.55
CA ASP A 382 3.92 54.42 43.26
C ASP A 382 4.61 53.41 44.20
N ILE A 383 3.76 52.59 44.84
CA ILE A 383 3.83 51.14 45.10
C ILE A 383 5.21 50.43 44.94
N LEU A 384 5.66 49.79 46.01
CA LEU A 384 6.35 48.48 45.96
C LEU A 384 5.76 47.51 46.98
N ASP A 385 5.74 46.24 46.60
CA ASP A 385 5.05 45.12 47.24
C ASP A 385 6.06 44.17 47.95
N GLU A 386 5.60 42.99 48.35
CA GLU A 386 6.32 41.82 48.89
C GLU A 386 6.46 41.72 50.43
N ARG A 387 5.54 40.93 51.01
CA ARG A 387 5.81 40.00 52.12
C ARG A 387 5.09 38.67 51.92
N ASP A 388 5.84 37.59 52.07
CA ASP A 388 5.53 36.30 52.70
C ASP A 388 4.09 35.74 52.61
N GLU A 389 3.94 34.54 52.04
CA GLU A 389 3.93 33.30 52.85
C GLU A 389 3.93 32.01 52.00
N ASP A 390 4.55 30.96 52.55
CA ASP A 390 4.57 29.60 52.00
C ASP A 390 3.22 28.88 52.19
N GLN A 391 2.84 28.01 51.25
CA GLN A 391 2.84 26.56 51.51
C GLN A 391 2.43 25.72 50.30
N ALA A 392 3.10 24.57 50.16
CA ALA A 392 2.79 23.56 49.16
C ALA A 392 1.61 22.68 49.61
N ASN A 393 0.83 22.19 48.65
CA ASN A 393 0.19 20.88 48.75
C ASN A 393 0.20 20.20 47.39
N ALA A 394 0.62 18.94 47.38
CA ALA A 394 0.60 18.04 46.24
C ALA A 394 -0.48 16.95 46.45
N GLU A 395 -0.62 16.04 45.48
CA GLU A 395 -1.50 14.85 45.51
C GLU A 395 -3.00 15.21 45.37
N GLU A 396 -3.79 14.66 44.43
CA GLU A 396 -3.88 13.27 43.99
C GLU A 396 -4.12 13.11 42.47
N GLU A 397 -3.32 12.27 41.81
CA GLU A 397 -3.75 11.54 40.60
C GLU A 397 -4.32 10.18 41.04
N THR A 398 -5.59 9.91 40.77
CA THR A 398 -6.12 8.54 40.73
C THR A 398 -6.99 8.34 39.50
N GLY A 399 -6.59 7.40 38.64
CA GLY A 399 -7.32 7.07 37.42
C GLY A 399 -8.54 6.18 37.67
N ALA A 400 -9.44 6.15 36.69
CA ALA A 400 -10.53 5.18 36.63
C ALA A 400 -10.64 4.61 35.21
N GLU A 401 -10.00 3.46 34.97
CA GLU A 401 -10.38 2.55 33.89
C GLU A 401 -11.59 1.71 34.32
N GLN A 402 -12.59 1.61 33.45
CA GLN A 402 -13.53 0.49 33.35
C GLN A 402 -14.10 0.45 31.91
#